data_AF-A0A150USI5-F1
#
_entry.id   AF-A0A150USI5-F1
#
_cell.length_a   1.000
_cell.length_b   1.000
_cell.length_c   1.000
_cell.angle_alpha   90.00
_cell.angle_beta   90.00
_cell.angle_gamma   90.00
#
_symmetry.space_group_name_H-M   'P 1'
#
loop_
_entity.id
_entity.type
_entity.pdbx_description
1 polymer ?
#
loop_
_entity_poly.entity_id
_entity_poly.type
_entity_poly.pdbx_seq_one_letter_code
_entity_poly.pdbx_strand_id
1 'polypeptide(L)'
;MADIAECCYVPTKALLESFADVLQVKHLPVFKKGYFGTYNPKAERERMSLGQKFNEDKIILLSILPEFCMVDAFKIQMPTEDAITRGLAEFAKTKKVTLWLCFASQVFLDVHHIMRQSTFGAFGDLQISGLRIQKTIDEYFQLSKTHPHPKFWPKEGDEEIRNIGSTVKSWIIQDTFQDIRVYSKLDNIGSAPEKHALFSQHAILCGLILFNLNMRMQFVGLQLVTQWYDVQQLAFLHNLVINSPTHKNLRWPDMDAFLKIHGESHIFVGSRPKNAKESLNRLELATGISSAANFARDSRSRRFHKPDGKNPRLLKSTTAVANLFFAQYVGGPEENAGIIHIHRILDDLSQKSNFESSSRELEKFSPEHIITRKWSNNHNIDPLRLLAFLKTKLFEEEPVILYNYFGMHKRSVELCRLIRDKEHQKFVQYFTSAYLPDESLISSVVILIHHVAEGSAQNARALGLASGGVEVGSRIVTSAGDVMREYLEKNGDVACKELRVFCKNKKPIQDDVAYDNGKSDELVYSWLSLEDVLGHKGVASLMTGIPIA
;
A
#
# COMPACT_ATOMS: atom_id res chain seq x y z
N MET A 1 43.61 10.75 14.67
CA MET A 1 42.82 11.45 15.70
C MET A 1 41.43 11.82 15.18
N ALA A 2 41.30 12.46 14.01
CA ALA A 2 40.00 12.79 13.42
C ALA A 2 39.09 11.57 13.20
N ASP A 3 39.61 10.51 12.57
CA ASP A 3 38.86 9.26 12.32
C ASP A 3 38.38 8.58 13.62
N ILE A 4 39.18 8.67 14.69
CA ILE A 4 38.81 8.14 16.01
C ILE A 4 37.70 8.99 16.63
N ALA A 5 37.77 10.32 16.49
CA ALA A 5 36.75 11.23 17.01
C ALA A 5 35.40 11.05 16.31
N GLU A 6 35.42 10.79 15.00
CA GLU A 6 34.23 10.47 14.19
C GLU A 6 33.64 9.12 14.60
N CYS A 7 34.46 8.07 14.74
CA CYS A 7 34.04 6.76 15.27
C CYS A 7 33.47 6.82 16.69
N CYS A 8 33.89 7.79 17.50
CA CYS A 8 33.40 7.99 18.87
C CYS A 8 32.26 9.02 18.97
N TYR A 9 31.69 9.48 17.84
CA TYR A 9 30.59 10.45 17.78
C TYR A 9 30.88 11.76 18.53
N VAL A 10 32.15 12.16 18.63
CA VAL A 10 32.55 13.39 19.32
C VAL A 10 31.97 14.64 18.65
N PRO A 11 31.93 14.75 17.30
CA PRO A 11 31.32 15.90 16.63
C PRO A 11 29.84 16.09 16.98
N THR A 12 29.03 15.03 16.89
CA THR A 12 27.60 15.11 17.19
C THR A 12 27.35 15.38 18.67
N LYS A 13 28.15 14.78 19.56
CA LYS A 13 28.13 15.09 20.99
C LYS A 13 28.34 16.58 21.24
N ALA A 14 29.39 17.18 20.66
CA ALA A 14 29.70 18.59 20.83
C ALA A 14 28.57 19.51 20.32
N LEU A 15 27.95 19.17 19.19
CA LEU A 15 26.80 19.92 18.66
C LEU A 15 25.59 19.83 19.60
N LEU A 16 25.26 18.63 20.10
CA LEU A 16 24.15 18.43 21.04
C LEU A 16 24.39 19.14 22.37
N GLU A 17 25.59 19.02 22.95
CA GLU A 17 25.96 19.74 24.18
C GLU A 17 25.84 21.26 23.99
N SER A 18 26.34 21.78 22.87
CA SER A 18 26.21 23.22 22.56
C SER A 18 24.76 23.68 22.45
N PHE A 19 23.86 22.83 21.97
CA PHE A 19 22.44 23.15 21.90
C PHE A 19 21.73 23.03 23.26
N ALA A 20 22.18 22.10 24.11
CA ALA A 20 21.65 21.92 25.46
C ALA A 20 21.79 23.19 26.31
N ASP A 21 22.87 23.95 26.11
CA ASP A 21 23.13 25.23 26.75
C ASP A 21 22.13 26.33 26.32
N VAL A 22 21.56 26.22 25.12
CA VAL A 22 20.57 27.16 24.57
C VAL A 22 19.15 26.84 25.06
N LEU A 23 18.87 25.58 25.40
CA LEU A 23 17.55 25.16 25.86
C LEU A 23 17.20 25.86 27.19
N GLN A 24 16.06 26.55 27.23
CA GLN A 24 15.57 27.23 28.44
C GLN A 24 14.14 26.79 28.75
N VAL A 25 13.81 26.73 30.04
CA VAL A 25 12.48 26.33 30.49
C VAL A 25 11.45 27.33 29.94
N LYS A 26 10.38 26.82 29.32
CA LYS A 26 9.28 27.60 28.71
C LYS A 26 9.70 28.53 27.54
N HIS A 27 10.88 28.32 26.95
CA HIS A 27 11.32 29.07 25.78
C HIS A 27 11.57 28.11 24.61
N LEU A 28 11.17 28.53 23.41
CA LEU A 28 11.48 27.80 22.18
C LEU A 28 12.71 28.42 21.52
N PRO A 29 13.77 27.63 21.25
CA PRO A 29 14.93 28.13 20.56
C PRO A 29 14.57 28.50 19.12
N VAL A 30 15.17 29.57 18.60
CA VAL A 30 14.96 30.03 17.22
C VAL A 30 16.27 29.92 16.46
N PHE A 31 16.26 29.20 15.34
CA PHE A 31 17.39 29.15 14.42
C PHE A 31 17.30 30.31 13.43
N LYS A 32 18.28 31.21 13.46
CA LYS A 32 18.36 32.31 12.48
C LYS A 32 18.98 31.80 11.18
N LYS A 33 18.21 31.85 10.09
CA LYS A 33 18.68 31.41 8.76
C LYS A 33 19.98 32.13 8.36
N GLY A 34 20.96 31.36 7.88
CA GLY A 34 22.28 31.88 7.46
C GLY A 34 23.26 32.20 8.59
N TYR A 35 22.87 32.06 9.87
CA TYR A 35 23.74 32.42 11.00
C TYR A 35 25.06 31.63 11.06
N PHE A 36 25.03 30.34 10.71
CA PHE A 36 26.22 29.48 10.61
C PHE A 36 26.68 29.26 9.15
N GLY A 37 26.14 30.05 8.22
CA GLY A 37 26.34 29.89 6.77
C GLY A 37 25.16 29.20 6.08
N THR A 38 25.37 28.87 4.79
CA THR A 38 24.35 28.25 3.92
C THR A 38 24.84 26.87 3.51
N TYR A 39 24.00 25.85 3.73
CA TYR A 39 24.27 24.50 3.24
C TYR A 39 24.13 24.44 1.71
N ASN A 40 25.13 23.89 1.03
CA ASN A 40 25.11 23.67 -0.41
C ASN A 40 24.99 22.17 -0.72
N PRO A 41 23.81 21.66 -1.09
CA PRO A 41 23.62 20.24 -1.38
C PRO A 41 24.39 19.76 -2.62
N LYS A 42 24.86 20.68 -3.49
CA LYS A 42 25.63 20.35 -4.70
C LYS A 42 27.14 20.22 -4.45
N ALA A 43 27.61 20.62 -3.27
CA ALA A 43 29.03 20.59 -2.97
C ALA A 43 29.51 19.16 -2.72
N GLU A 44 30.70 18.84 -3.24
CA GLU A 44 31.34 17.53 -3.04
C GLU A 44 31.92 17.42 -1.62
N ARG A 45 31.20 16.72 -0.73
CA ARG A 45 31.60 16.56 0.69
C ARG A 45 32.97 15.90 0.85
N GLU A 46 33.30 14.95 -0.01
CA GLU A 46 34.57 14.20 0.08
C GLU A 46 35.80 15.11 -0.03
N ARG A 47 35.67 16.22 -0.78
CA ARG A 47 36.73 17.21 -0.97
C ARG A 47 36.79 18.28 0.12
N MET A 48 35.85 18.27 1.06
CA MET A 48 35.81 19.25 2.14
C MET A 48 36.82 18.95 3.23
N SER A 49 37.41 20.00 3.80
CA SER A 49 38.21 19.88 5.02
C SER A 49 37.35 19.46 6.20
N LEU A 50 37.98 18.93 7.26
CA LEU A 50 37.27 18.52 8.49
C LEU A 50 36.44 19.65 9.09
N GLY A 51 36.97 20.88 9.11
CA GLY A 51 36.23 22.05 9.60
C GLY A 51 35.02 22.42 8.74
N GLN A 52 35.13 22.24 7.42
CA GLN A 52 34.00 22.45 6.50
C GLN A 52 32.91 21.39 6.70
N LYS A 53 33.28 20.11 6.83
CA LYS A 53 32.34 19.02 7.13
C LYS A 53 31.60 19.27 8.45
N PHE A 54 32.34 19.61 9.51
CA PHE A 54 31.76 19.95 10.81
C PHE A 54 30.80 21.14 10.72
N ASN A 55 31.14 22.18 9.95
CA ASN A 55 30.26 23.33 9.79
C ASN A 55 28.99 22.98 9.00
N GLU A 56 29.05 22.11 7.99
CA GLU A 56 27.84 21.59 7.34
C GLU A 56 26.94 20.85 8.35
N ASP A 57 27.52 19.96 9.15
CA ASP A 57 26.78 19.15 10.12
C ASP A 57 26.13 20.04 11.18
N LYS A 58 26.84 21.09 11.60
CA LYS A 58 26.33 22.14 12.46
C LYS A 58 25.13 22.85 11.86
N ILE A 59 25.18 23.23 10.57
CA ILE A 59 24.06 23.88 9.90
C ILE A 59 22.85 22.94 9.87
N ILE A 60 23.03 21.70 9.41
CA ILE A 60 21.94 20.73 9.20
C ILE A 60 21.29 20.32 10.52
N LEU A 61 22.08 19.99 11.54
CA LEU A 61 21.53 19.51 12.80
C LEU A 61 20.88 20.65 13.59
N LEU A 62 21.56 21.79 13.74
CA LEU A 62 21.03 22.89 14.55
C LEU A 62 19.83 23.59 13.90
N SER A 63 19.64 23.49 12.58
CA SER A 63 18.47 24.06 11.89
C SER A 63 17.18 23.32 12.21
N ILE A 64 17.23 22.00 12.41
CA ILE A 64 16.04 21.16 12.65
C ILE A 64 15.71 20.98 14.14
N LEU A 65 16.69 21.11 15.05
CA LEU A 65 16.47 20.91 16.50
C LEU A 65 15.31 21.72 17.11
N PRO A 66 15.04 22.98 16.70
CA PRO A 66 13.86 23.70 17.15
C PRO A 66 12.52 23.01 16.87
N GLU A 67 12.41 22.24 15.78
CA GLU A 67 11.18 21.51 15.44
C GLU A 67 10.88 20.45 16.50
N PHE A 68 11.88 19.69 16.97
CA PHE A 68 11.67 18.69 18.02
C PHE A 68 11.32 19.30 19.38
N CYS A 69 11.74 20.54 19.64
CA CYS A 69 11.34 21.28 20.84
C CYS A 69 9.84 21.61 20.81
N MET A 70 9.28 21.88 19.63
CA MET A 70 7.85 22.15 19.48
C MET A 70 6.98 20.94 19.81
N VAL A 71 7.45 19.73 19.47
CA VAL A 71 6.71 18.49 19.74
C VAL A 71 6.33 18.39 21.21
N ASP A 72 7.28 18.62 22.12
CA ASP A 72 6.98 18.60 23.55
C ASP A 72 6.25 19.85 24.05
N ALA A 73 6.68 21.04 23.60
CA ALA A 73 6.13 22.31 24.07
C ALA A 73 4.62 22.43 23.81
N PHE A 74 4.18 21.92 22.65
CA PHE A 74 2.77 21.96 22.23
C PHE A 74 2.06 20.61 22.33
N LYS A 75 2.73 19.57 22.86
CA LYS A 75 2.17 18.20 22.97
C LYS A 75 1.63 17.68 21.64
N ILE A 76 2.40 17.90 20.58
CA ILE A 76 2.03 17.51 19.22
C ILE A 76 2.01 15.98 19.13
N GLN A 77 0.86 15.43 18.72
CA GLN A 77 0.71 14.00 18.47
C GLN A 77 1.04 13.71 17.00
N MET A 78 2.24 13.18 16.75
CA MET A 78 2.67 12.78 15.42
C MET A 78 1.87 11.55 14.93
N PRO A 79 1.60 11.40 13.61
CA PRO A 79 0.90 10.23 13.08
C PRO A 79 1.64 8.92 13.31
N THR A 80 2.97 8.99 13.28
CA THR A 80 3.91 7.94 13.65
C THR A 80 5.21 8.63 14.06
N GLU A 81 6.01 7.97 14.90
CA GLU A 81 7.24 8.54 15.44
C GLU A 81 8.39 7.53 15.29
N ASP A 82 9.48 7.97 14.68
CA ASP A 82 10.72 7.21 14.62
C ASP A 82 11.57 7.41 15.90
N ALA A 83 12.56 6.55 16.09
CA ALA A 83 13.39 6.58 17.29
C ALA A 83 14.23 7.88 17.40
N ILE A 84 14.66 8.49 16.29
CA ILE A 84 15.44 9.73 16.30
C ILE A 84 14.56 10.89 16.75
N THR A 85 13.36 11.01 16.17
CA THR A 85 12.36 12.02 16.58
C THR A 85 12.08 11.93 18.07
N ARG A 86 11.82 10.72 18.58
CA ARG A 86 11.57 10.48 20.02
C ARG A 86 12.75 10.89 20.89
N GLY A 87 13.95 10.47 20.48
CA GLY A 87 15.19 10.78 21.19
C GLY A 87 15.49 12.26 21.28
N LEU A 88 15.29 12.99 20.17
CA LEU A 88 15.52 14.43 20.11
C LEU A 88 14.45 15.23 20.87
N ALA A 89 13.19 14.78 20.85
CA ALA A 89 12.13 15.36 21.67
C ALA A 89 12.36 15.12 23.17
N GLU A 90 12.87 13.95 23.58
CA GLU A 90 13.27 13.67 24.96
C GLU A 90 14.50 14.48 25.38
N PHE A 91 15.49 14.61 24.50
CA PHE A 91 16.66 15.45 24.71
C PHE A 91 16.28 16.91 24.95
N ALA A 92 15.32 17.46 24.20
CA ALA A 92 14.83 18.82 24.39
C ALA A 92 14.29 19.07 25.82
N LYS A 93 13.79 18.02 26.50
CA LYS A 93 13.30 18.10 27.89
C LYS A 93 14.40 17.89 28.91
N THR A 94 15.19 16.84 28.72
CA THR A 94 16.12 16.34 29.73
C THR A 94 17.49 17.01 29.66
N LYS A 95 17.83 17.57 28.49
CA LYS A 95 19.15 18.09 28.12
C LYS A 95 20.28 17.06 28.25
N LYS A 96 19.93 15.76 28.34
CA LYS A 96 20.91 14.69 28.53
C LYS A 96 21.41 14.20 27.17
N VAL A 97 22.68 14.42 26.90
CA VAL A 97 23.36 13.87 25.73
C VAL A 97 23.85 12.46 26.06
N THR A 98 23.23 11.45 25.45
CA THR A 98 23.60 10.04 25.62
C THR A 98 24.39 9.53 24.41
N LEU A 99 25.17 8.46 24.59
CA LEU A 99 25.90 7.83 23.48
C LEU A 99 24.96 7.38 22.35
N TRP A 100 23.80 6.82 22.72
CA TRP A 100 22.76 6.43 21.76
C TRP A 100 22.25 7.62 20.96
N LEU A 101 22.04 8.79 21.59
CA LEU A 101 21.58 9.98 20.90
C LEU A 101 22.65 10.51 19.92
N CYS A 102 23.92 10.50 20.32
CA CYS A 102 25.02 10.88 19.43
C CYS A 102 25.09 9.97 18.19
N PHE A 103 24.89 8.67 18.37
CA PHE A 103 24.77 7.71 17.28
C PHE A 103 23.56 8.00 16.39
N ALA A 104 22.37 8.20 16.97
CA ALA A 104 21.14 8.52 16.26
C ALA A 104 21.26 9.81 15.42
N SER A 105 21.86 10.86 15.99
CA SER A 105 22.15 12.11 15.29
C SER A 105 23.18 11.93 14.18
N GLN A 106 24.17 11.05 14.35
CA GLN A 106 25.10 10.70 13.27
C GLN A 106 24.38 10.01 12.12
N VAL A 107 23.51 9.03 12.39
CA VAL A 107 22.70 8.35 11.37
C VAL A 107 21.82 9.36 10.61
N PHE A 108 21.22 10.32 11.32
CA PHE A 108 20.45 11.39 10.70
C PHE A 108 21.31 12.22 9.72
N LEU A 109 22.51 12.62 10.13
CA LEU A 109 23.45 13.36 9.28
C LEU A 109 23.93 12.53 8.10
N ASP A 110 24.26 11.26 8.30
CA ASP A 110 24.70 10.36 7.25
C ASP A 110 23.64 10.20 6.16
N VAL A 111 22.36 10.08 6.55
CA VAL A 111 21.24 10.07 5.60
C VAL A 111 21.20 11.37 4.79
N HIS A 112 21.36 12.53 5.43
CA HIS A 112 21.46 13.82 4.73
C HIS A 112 22.63 13.86 3.74
N HIS A 113 23.79 13.32 4.14
CA HIS A 113 24.99 13.32 3.31
C HIS A 113 24.91 12.34 2.14
N ILE A 114 24.17 11.25 2.27
CA ILE A 114 23.90 10.33 1.16
C ILE A 114 22.87 10.95 0.21
N MET A 115 21.85 11.63 0.74
CA MET A 115 20.75 12.18 -0.06
C MET A 115 21.09 13.49 -0.78
N ARG A 116 21.95 14.35 -0.19
CA ARG A 116 22.48 15.60 -0.77
C ARG A 116 21.49 16.30 -1.70
N GLN A 117 21.79 16.34 -3.00
CA GLN A 117 20.88 16.82 -4.04
C GLN A 117 20.12 15.62 -4.61
N SER A 118 18.91 15.38 -4.11
CA SER A 118 17.95 14.46 -4.72
C SER A 118 16.91 15.24 -5.53
N THR A 119 16.54 14.75 -6.72
CA THR A 119 15.67 15.45 -7.68
C THR A 119 14.27 15.73 -7.13
N PHE A 120 13.72 14.82 -6.32
CA PHE A 120 12.38 14.97 -5.72
C PHE A 120 12.42 15.07 -4.18
N GLY A 121 13.56 14.76 -3.54
CA GLY A 121 13.69 14.79 -2.07
C GLY A 121 12.73 13.80 -1.36
N ALA A 122 13.00 13.47 -0.10
CA ALA A 122 12.13 12.55 0.64
C ALA A 122 10.71 13.11 0.86
N PHE A 123 10.61 14.44 1.02
CA PHE A 123 9.32 15.09 1.21
C PHE A 123 8.49 15.15 -0.07
N GLY A 124 9.10 15.32 -1.24
CA GLY A 124 8.38 15.26 -2.52
C GLY A 124 7.76 13.88 -2.74
N ASP A 125 8.51 12.80 -2.48
CA ASP A 125 7.98 11.42 -2.53
C ASP A 125 6.75 11.25 -1.61
N LEU A 126 6.82 11.81 -0.39
CA LEU A 126 5.71 11.80 0.56
C LEU A 126 4.51 12.62 0.05
N GLN A 127 4.74 13.80 -0.52
CA GLN A 127 3.69 14.67 -1.05
C GLN A 127 2.96 14.03 -2.23
N ILE A 128 3.69 13.50 -3.21
CA ILE A 128 3.09 12.82 -4.38
C ILE A 128 2.24 11.62 -3.90
N SER A 129 2.78 10.82 -2.97
CA SER A 129 2.05 9.68 -2.42
C SER A 129 0.82 10.11 -1.60
N GLY A 130 0.92 11.19 -0.84
CA GLY A 130 -0.19 11.80 -0.11
C GLY A 130 -1.32 12.24 -1.04
N LEU A 131 -0.99 12.94 -2.13
CA LEU A 131 -1.97 13.35 -3.15
C LEU A 131 -2.66 12.16 -3.80
N ARG A 132 -1.92 11.09 -4.12
CA ARG A 132 -2.51 9.83 -4.61
C ARG A 132 -3.52 9.27 -3.62
N ILE A 133 -3.14 9.13 -2.35
CA ILE A 133 -4.01 8.62 -1.29
C ILE A 133 -5.26 9.48 -1.14
N GLN A 134 -5.11 10.80 -1.13
CA GLN A 134 -6.24 11.74 -1.03
C GLN A 134 -7.20 11.55 -2.21
N LYS A 135 -6.69 11.47 -3.44
CA LYS A 135 -7.51 11.22 -4.64
C LYS A 135 -8.28 9.89 -4.51
N THR A 136 -7.62 8.81 -4.09
CA THR A 136 -8.27 7.51 -3.90
C THR A 136 -9.40 7.57 -2.88
N ILE A 137 -9.17 8.25 -1.75
CA ILE A 137 -10.17 8.45 -0.69
C ILE A 137 -11.34 9.29 -1.18
N ASP A 138 -11.07 10.37 -1.90
CA ASP A 138 -12.11 11.24 -2.46
C ASP A 138 -12.98 10.46 -3.45
N GLU A 139 -12.38 9.67 -4.34
CA GLU A 139 -13.10 8.82 -5.28
C GLU A 139 -13.97 7.76 -4.58
N TYR A 140 -13.47 7.15 -3.50
CA TYR A 140 -14.25 6.23 -2.68
C TYR A 140 -15.48 6.94 -2.07
N PHE A 141 -15.29 8.12 -1.47
CA PHE A 141 -16.42 8.84 -0.89
C PHE A 141 -17.42 9.33 -1.95
N GLN A 142 -16.98 9.68 -3.16
CA GLN A 142 -17.92 9.96 -4.27
C GLN A 142 -18.73 8.72 -4.64
N LEU A 143 -18.10 7.54 -4.72
CA LEU A 143 -18.81 6.29 -4.99
C LEU A 143 -19.84 5.99 -3.88
N SER A 144 -19.43 6.11 -2.61
CA SER A 144 -20.26 5.80 -1.43
C SER A 144 -21.58 6.61 -1.36
N LYS A 145 -21.64 7.78 -2.00
CA LYS A 145 -22.87 8.58 -2.11
C LYS A 145 -23.95 7.87 -2.93
N THR A 146 -23.55 7.03 -3.88
CA THR A 146 -24.46 6.32 -4.80
C THR A 146 -24.51 4.82 -4.54
N HIS A 147 -23.50 4.27 -3.87
CA HIS A 147 -23.38 2.85 -3.60
C HIS A 147 -23.52 2.60 -2.09
N PRO A 148 -24.68 2.09 -1.63
CA PRO A 148 -24.95 1.94 -0.20
C PRO A 148 -24.04 0.89 0.43
N HIS A 149 -23.65 1.12 1.68
CA HIS A 149 -22.85 0.15 2.42
C HIS A 149 -23.67 -1.10 2.77
N PRO A 150 -23.07 -2.31 2.73
CA PRO A 150 -23.70 -3.49 3.26
C PRO A 150 -23.85 -3.36 4.78
N LYS A 151 -24.87 -4.00 5.35
CA LYS A 151 -25.22 -3.87 6.78
C LYS A 151 -24.11 -4.25 7.76
N PHE A 152 -23.15 -5.05 7.30
CA PHE A 152 -22.03 -5.56 8.09
C PHE A 152 -20.76 -4.71 7.94
N TRP A 153 -20.76 -3.65 7.11
CA TRP A 153 -19.63 -2.71 7.07
C TRP A 153 -19.55 -1.94 8.40
N PRO A 154 -18.45 -2.06 9.16
CA PRO A 154 -18.27 -1.34 10.41
C PRO A 154 -18.15 0.16 10.17
N LYS A 155 -18.72 0.97 11.07
CA LYS A 155 -18.59 2.44 11.00
C LYS A 155 -17.13 2.88 11.15
N GLU A 156 -16.37 2.09 11.90
CA GLU A 156 -14.94 2.22 12.15
C GLU A 156 -14.14 2.17 10.84
N GLY A 157 -14.63 1.47 9.81
CA GLY A 157 -13.99 1.41 8.49
C GLY A 157 -13.99 2.78 7.79
N ASP A 158 -15.16 3.42 7.71
CA ASP A 158 -15.29 4.77 7.14
C ASP A 158 -14.59 5.84 7.98
N GLU A 159 -14.57 5.67 9.30
CA GLU A 159 -13.84 6.54 10.22
C GLU A 159 -12.33 6.45 9.96
N GLU A 160 -11.79 5.25 9.82
CA GLU A 160 -10.37 5.08 9.52
C GLU A 160 -9.98 5.67 8.15
N ILE A 161 -10.83 5.52 7.12
CA ILE A 161 -10.62 6.15 5.81
C ILE A 161 -10.58 7.69 5.96
N ARG A 162 -11.49 8.28 6.75
CA ARG A 162 -11.45 9.73 7.05
C ARG A 162 -10.21 10.11 7.85
N ASN A 163 -9.76 9.28 8.78
CA ASN A 163 -8.58 9.54 9.59
C ASN A 163 -7.31 9.54 8.73
N ILE A 164 -7.19 8.63 7.77
CA ILE A 164 -6.09 8.62 6.79
C ILE A 164 -6.10 9.93 5.98
N GLY A 165 -7.25 10.29 5.40
CA GLY A 165 -7.39 11.54 4.62
C GLY A 165 -7.07 12.78 5.45
N SER A 166 -7.53 12.83 6.70
CA SER A 166 -7.22 13.93 7.64
C SER A 166 -5.72 13.99 7.95
N THR A 167 -5.08 12.83 8.12
CA THR A 167 -3.62 12.75 8.32
C THR A 167 -2.88 13.33 7.13
N VAL A 168 -3.23 12.92 5.90
CA VAL A 168 -2.62 13.45 4.68
C VAL A 168 -2.82 14.96 4.58
N LYS A 169 -4.05 15.44 4.82
CA LYS A 169 -4.38 16.86 4.74
C LYS A 169 -3.57 17.69 5.72
N SER A 170 -3.56 17.34 7.01
CA SER A 170 -2.93 18.15 8.06
C SER A 170 -1.41 18.12 8.04
N TRP A 171 -0.81 16.98 7.66
CA TRP A 171 0.63 16.77 7.79
C TRP A 171 1.40 16.92 6.48
N ILE A 172 0.79 16.59 5.34
CA ILE A 172 1.49 16.56 4.04
C ILE A 172 1.10 17.75 3.19
N ILE A 173 -0.20 18.01 3.06
CA ILE A 173 -0.73 19.09 2.21
C ILE A 173 -0.62 20.44 2.94
N GLN A 174 -1.11 20.48 4.18
CA GLN A 174 -0.97 21.58 5.12
C GLN A 174 0.29 21.37 5.98
N ASP A 175 0.65 22.39 6.75
CA ASP A 175 1.80 22.37 7.62
C ASP A 175 1.35 22.64 9.06
N THR A 176 1.08 21.55 9.79
CA THR A 176 0.65 21.60 11.20
C THR A 176 1.64 22.39 12.07
N PHE A 177 2.95 22.33 11.79
CA PHE A 177 3.96 23.05 12.57
C PHE A 177 3.89 24.55 12.28
N GLN A 178 3.74 24.93 11.02
CA GLN A 178 3.54 26.32 10.65
C GLN A 178 2.25 26.89 11.23
N ASP A 179 1.15 26.12 11.18
CA ASP A 179 -0.13 26.55 11.76
C ASP A 179 0.03 26.83 13.26
N ILE A 180 0.67 25.93 14.01
CA ILE A 180 0.94 26.11 15.45
C ILE A 180 1.80 27.36 15.69
N ARG A 181 2.80 27.63 14.85
CA ARG A 181 3.65 28.84 14.97
C ARG A 181 2.83 30.11 14.82
N VAL A 182 1.96 30.17 13.81
CA VAL A 182 1.06 31.31 13.56
C VAL A 182 0.09 31.50 14.73
N TYR A 183 -0.59 30.45 15.17
CA TYR A 183 -1.53 30.51 16.30
C TYR A 183 -0.85 30.96 17.60
N SER A 184 0.41 30.56 17.80
CA SER A 184 1.20 30.88 18.98
C SER A 184 1.98 32.20 18.86
N LYS A 185 1.80 32.94 17.76
CA LYS A 185 2.53 34.20 17.44
C LYS A 185 4.05 34.06 17.42
N LEU A 186 4.56 32.84 17.22
CA LEU A 186 6.00 32.54 17.10
C LEU A 186 6.55 32.90 15.73
N ASP A 187 5.69 33.04 14.73
CA ASP A 187 6.00 33.53 13.39
C ASP A 187 6.58 34.95 13.38
N ASN A 188 6.26 35.76 14.39
CA ASN A 188 6.79 37.10 14.59
C ASN A 188 8.18 37.12 15.25
N ILE A 189 8.70 35.97 15.70
CA ILE A 189 9.94 35.85 16.46
C ILE A 189 11.02 35.23 15.56
N GLY A 190 11.85 36.08 14.97
CA GLY A 190 12.97 35.67 14.10
C GLY A 190 12.55 35.44 12.65
N SER A 191 13.37 34.70 11.89
CA SER A 191 13.04 34.32 10.52
C SER A 191 12.08 33.14 10.53
N ALA A 192 10.92 33.28 9.88
CA ALA A 192 9.99 32.17 9.69
C ALA A 192 10.73 30.97 9.05
N PRO A 193 10.55 29.75 9.59
CA PRO A 193 11.07 28.54 8.95
C PRO A 193 10.52 28.38 7.54
N GLU A 194 11.20 27.57 6.73
CA GLU A 194 10.66 27.15 5.45
C GLU A 194 9.38 26.32 5.67
N LYS A 195 8.44 26.42 4.74
CA LYS A 195 7.23 25.59 4.76
C LYS A 195 7.63 24.11 4.80
N HIS A 196 7.00 23.35 5.68
CA HIS A 196 7.27 21.95 5.95
C HIS A 196 8.72 21.69 6.42
N ALA A 197 9.32 22.62 7.18
CA ALA A 197 10.72 22.56 7.62
C ALA A 197 11.13 21.20 8.22
N LEU A 198 10.26 20.59 9.04
CA LEU A 198 10.50 19.27 9.63
C LEU A 198 10.66 18.19 8.53
N PHE A 199 9.66 18.05 7.65
CA PHE A 199 9.67 16.98 6.65
C PHE A 199 10.66 17.23 5.51
N SER A 200 10.87 18.48 5.12
CA SER A 200 11.89 18.87 4.15
C SER A 200 13.31 18.50 4.60
N GLN A 201 13.53 18.36 5.92
CA GLN A 201 14.83 18.01 6.50
C GLN A 201 14.84 16.63 7.20
N HIS A 202 13.76 15.84 7.19
CA HIS A 202 13.72 14.57 7.94
C HIS A 202 13.29 13.39 7.08
N ALA A 203 14.19 12.93 6.21
CA ALA A 203 13.91 11.87 5.25
C ALA A 203 13.42 10.54 5.88
N ILE A 204 13.98 10.17 7.04
CA ILE A 204 13.58 8.96 7.77
C ILE A 204 12.11 9.02 8.19
N LEU A 205 11.70 10.15 8.80
CA LEU A 205 10.33 10.37 9.23
C LEU A 205 9.38 10.42 8.03
N CYS A 206 9.77 11.04 6.91
CA CYS A 206 9.00 11.02 5.66
C CYS A 206 8.74 9.59 5.16
N GLY A 207 9.79 8.76 5.10
CA GLY A 207 9.66 7.36 4.70
C GLY A 207 8.78 6.55 5.67
N LEU A 208 8.87 6.84 6.97
CA LEU A 208 8.05 6.16 7.98
C LEU A 208 6.57 6.54 7.90
N ILE A 209 6.25 7.82 7.71
CA ILE A 209 4.86 8.28 7.50
C ILE A 209 4.31 7.70 6.20
N LEU A 210 5.11 7.67 5.14
CA LEU A 210 4.70 7.04 3.88
C LEU A 210 4.37 5.55 4.08
N PHE A 211 5.22 4.82 4.80
CA PHE A 211 4.97 3.42 5.15
C PHE A 211 3.69 3.26 5.98
N ASN A 212 3.51 4.06 7.04
CA ASN A 212 2.31 4.06 7.88
C ASN A 212 1.03 4.25 7.04
N LEU A 213 0.99 5.29 6.20
CA LEU A 213 -0.18 5.61 5.39
C LEU A 213 -0.50 4.50 4.38
N ASN A 214 0.51 3.95 3.70
CA ASN A 214 0.32 2.88 2.73
C ASN A 214 -0.18 1.58 3.41
N MET A 215 0.37 1.23 4.58
CA MET A 215 -0.10 0.06 5.33
C MET A 215 -1.55 0.23 5.81
N ARG A 216 -1.94 1.43 6.26
CA ARG A 216 -3.34 1.73 6.65
C ARG A 216 -4.28 1.63 5.45
N MET A 217 -3.89 2.21 4.31
CA MET A 217 -4.65 2.10 3.05
C MET A 217 -4.81 0.65 2.61
N GLN A 218 -3.73 -0.15 2.65
CA GLN A 218 -3.77 -1.56 2.32
C GLN A 218 -4.71 -2.33 3.26
N PHE A 219 -4.57 -2.11 4.57
CA PHE A 219 -5.37 -2.79 5.59
C PHE A 219 -6.86 -2.55 5.41
N VAL A 220 -7.28 -1.28 5.30
CA VAL A 220 -8.70 -0.95 5.13
C VAL A 220 -9.21 -1.32 3.73
N GLY A 221 -8.38 -1.18 2.70
CA GLY A 221 -8.71 -1.61 1.34
C GLY A 221 -8.99 -3.11 1.26
N LEU A 222 -8.21 -3.94 1.97
CA LEU A 222 -8.43 -5.38 2.09
C LEU A 222 -9.75 -5.69 2.81
N GLN A 223 -10.06 -4.98 3.90
CA GLN A 223 -11.34 -5.13 4.58
C GLN A 223 -12.49 -4.77 3.64
N LEU A 224 -12.39 -3.66 2.90
CA LEU A 224 -13.40 -3.20 1.95
C LEU A 224 -13.74 -4.28 0.92
N VAL A 225 -12.75 -4.77 0.17
CA VAL A 225 -13.00 -5.80 -0.87
C VAL A 225 -13.41 -7.15 -0.26
N THR A 226 -13.02 -7.43 0.98
CA THR A 226 -13.46 -8.64 1.70
C THR A 226 -14.93 -8.57 2.07
N GLN A 227 -15.42 -7.41 2.50
CA GLN A 227 -16.81 -7.22 2.92
C GLN A 227 -17.74 -7.15 1.69
N TRP A 228 -17.40 -6.39 0.65
CA TRP A 228 -18.25 -6.32 -0.56
C TRP A 228 -18.18 -7.57 -1.43
N TYR A 229 -17.06 -8.29 -1.38
CA TYR A 229 -16.83 -9.52 -2.11
C TYR A 229 -17.04 -9.38 -3.63
N ASP A 230 -16.85 -8.17 -4.14
CA ASP A 230 -17.11 -7.78 -5.53
C ASP A 230 -15.94 -8.15 -6.44
N VAL A 231 -14.71 -7.86 -6.02
CA VAL A 231 -13.48 -8.23 -6.75
C VAL A 231 -13.37 -9.75 -6.87
N GLN A 232 -13.59 -10.47 -5.78
CA GLN A 232 -13.52 -11.94 -5.74
C GLN A 232 -14.60 -12.56 -6.64
N GLN A 233 -15.84 -12.08 -6.57
CA GLN A 233 -16.90 -12.54 -7.48
C GLN A 233 -16.56 -12.28 -8.94
N LEU A 234 -16.07 -11.09 -9.28
CA LEU A 234 -15.66 -10.79 -10.64
C LEU A 234 -14.46 -11.62 -11.11
N ALA A 235 -13.59 -12.09 -10.22
CA ALA A 235 -12.56 -13.07 -10.57
C ALA A 235 -13.19 -14.39 -11.09
N PHE A 236 -14.25 -14.88 -10.43
CA PHE A 236 -15.02 -16.04 -10.91
C PHE A 236 -15.72 -15.76 -12.23
N LEU A 237 -16.33 -14.59 -12.40
CA LEU A 237 -16.99 -14.23 -13.66
C LEU A 237 -15.98 -14.13 -14.81
N HIS A 238 -14.85 -13.46 -14.58
CA HIS A 238 -13.77 -13.36 -15.56
C HIS A 238 -13.31 -14.74 -16.00
N ASN A 239 -13.03 -15.63 -15.04
CA ASN A 239 -12.66 -17.02 -15.34
C ASN A 239 -13.76 -17.77 -16.14
N LEU A 240 -15.04 -17.57 -15.80
CA LEU A 240 -16.15 -18.17 -16.55
C LEU A 240 -16.23 -17.65 -18.00
N VAL A 241 -16.01 -16.35 -18.20
CA VAL A 241 -16.05 -15.68 -19.51
C VAL A 241 -14.88 -16.13 -20.40
N ILE A 242 -13.65 -16.18 -19.90
CA ILE A 242 -12.49 -16.61 -20.71
C ILE A 242 -12.53 -18.09 -21.09
N ASN A 243 -13.28 -18.91 -20.34
CA ASN A 243 -13.56 -20.30 -20.71
C ASN A 243 -14.64 -20.39 -21.81
N SER A 244 -15.30 -19.28 -22.16
CA SER A 244 -16.23 -19.21 -23.30
C SER A 244 -15.46 -19.03 -24.62
N PRO A 245 -15.90 -19.64 -25.73
CA PRO A 245 -15.20 -19.58 -27.02
C PRO A 245 -15.04 -18.16 -27.55
N THR A 246 -16.02 -17.30 -27.30
CA THR A 246 -16.08 -15.91 -27.81
C THR A 246 -15.08 -14.98 -27.14
N HIS A 247 -14.68 -15.26 -25.90
CA HIS A 247 -13.91 -14.33 -25.06
C HIS A 247 -12.60 -14.92 -24.51
N LYS A 248 -12.07 -15.99 -25.13
CA LYS A 248 -10.80 -16.65 -24.73
C LYS A 248 -9.60 -15.69 -24.62
N ASN A 249 -9.60 -14.61 -25.40
CA ASN A 249 -8.53 -13.62 -25.43
C ASN A 249 -8.79 -12.37 -24.55
N LEU A 250 -9.88 -12.35 -23.77
CA LEU A 250 -10.14 -11.25 -22.84
C LEU A 250 -9.04 -11.22 -21.76
N ARG A 251 -8.47 -10.04 -21.53
CA ARG A 251 -7.40 -9.82 -20.56
C ARG A 251 -7.85 -8.81 -19.51
N TRP A 252 -7.45 -9.04 -18.26
CA TRP A 252 -7.66 -8.12 -17.17
C TRP A 252 -6.40 -8.05 -16.28
N PRO A 253 -5.39 -7.26 -16.69
CA PRO A 253 -4.12 -7.17 -15.97
C PRO A 253 -4.25 -6.89 -14.47
N ASP A 254 -5.16 -5.98 -14.08
CA ASP A 254 -5.38 -5.68 -12.67
C ASP A 254 -5.90 -6.90 -11.88
N MET A 255 -6.79 -7.71 -12.46
CA MET A 255 -7.31 -8.93 -11.84
C MET A 255 -6.25 -10.04 -11.80
N ASP A 256 -5.42 -10.15 -12.83
CA ASP A 256 -4.30 -11.10 -12.83
C ASP A 256 -3.27 -10.75 -11.73
N ALA A 257 -3.01 -9.45 -11.51
CA ALA A 257 -2.21 -8.98 -10.37
C ALA A 257 -2.87 -9.31 -9.02
N PHE A 258 -4.19 -9.10 -8.88
CA PHE A 258 -4.94 -9.48 -7.67
C PHE A 258 -4.84 -10.99 -7.39
N LEU A 259 -5.00 -11.83 -8.41
CA LEU A 259 -4.86 -13.28 -8.31
C LEU A 259 -3.43 -13.70 -7.93
N LYS A 260 -2.41 -13.02 -8.46
CA LYS A 260 -1.00 -13.25 -8.11
C LYS A 260 -0.72 -12.87 -6.65
N ILE A 261 -1.28 -11.77 -6.17
CA ILE A 261 -1.11 -11.30 -4.79
C ILE A 261 -1.74 -12.26 -3.77
N HIS A 262 -2.98 -12.70 -4.01
CA HIS A 262 -3.74 -13.50 -3.05
C HIS A 262 -3.67 -15.01 -3.28
N GLY A 263 -3.15 -15.44 -4.43
CA GLY A 263 -3.06 -16.83 -4.84
C GLY A 263 -4.37 -17.36 -5.42
N GLU A 264 -4.30 -17.95 -6.60
CA GLU A 264 -5.46 -18.55 -7.29
C GLU A 264 -6.14 -19.62 -6.44
N SER A 265 -5.36 -20.43 -5.71
CA SER A 265 -5.86 -21.47 -4.82
C SER A 265 -6.71 -20.92 -3.67
N HIS A 266 -6.40 -19.71 -3.22
CA HIS A 266 -7.17 -19.03 -2.18
C HIS A 266 -8.49 -18.51 -2.75
N ILE A 267 -8.43 -17.80 -3.87
CA ILE A 267 -9.59 -17.14 -4.49
C ILE A 267 -10.59 -18.16 -5.05
N PHE A 268 -10.12 -19.14 -5.82
CA PHE A 268 -10.99 -20.11 -6.50
C PHE A 268 -11.34 -21.34 -5.67
N VAL A 269 -10.87 -21.46 -4.42
CA VAL A 269 -11.03 -22.68 -3.60
C VAL A 269 -10.44 -23.90 -4.33
N GLY A 270 -9.12 -23.84 -4.55
CA GLY A 270 -8.38 -24.81 -5.35
C GLY A 270 -8.00 -24.27 -6.73
N SER A 271 -7.87 -25.13 -7.74
CA SER A 271 -7.48 -24.67 -9.09
C SER A 271 -8.53 -23.76 -9.74
N ARG A 272 -8.20 -23.13 -10.87
CA ARG A 272 -9.20 -22.40 -11.67
C ARG A 272 -10.35 -23.34 -12.10
N PRO A 273 -11.62 -22.97 -11.90
CA PRO A 273 -12.76 -23.76 -12.35
C PRO A 273 -12.76 -23.90 -13.88
N LYS A 274 -13.06 -25.10 -14.39
CA LYS A 274 -13.01 -25.40 -15.84
C LYS A 274 -14.36 -25.32 -16.55
N ASN A 275 -15.45 -25.29 -15.79
CA ASN A 275 -16.81 -25.28 -16.32
C ASN A 275 -17.78 -24.57 -15.38
N ALA A 276 -18.97 -24.24 -15.89
CA ALA A 276 -19.98 -23.47 -15.15
C ALA A 276 -20.39 -24.12 -13.82
N LYS A 277 -20.53 -25.46 -13.77
CA LYS A 277 -20.89 -26.19 -12.55
C LYS A 277 -19.80 -26.09 -11.49
N GLU A 278 -18.56 -26.34 -11.87
CA GLU A 278 -17.42 -26.21 -10.97
C GLU A 278 -17.25 -24.76 -10.48
N SER A 279 -17.45 -23.78 -11.37
CA SER A 279 -17.35 -22.35 -11.05
C SER A 279 -18.42 -21.94 -10.04
N LEU A 280 -19.68 -22.31 -10.26
CA LEU A 280 -20.77 -22.01 -9.33
C LEU A 280 -20.55 -22.66 -7.96
N ASN A 281 -20.24 -23.96 -7.91
CA ASN A 281 -20.03 -24.67 -6.65
C ASN A 281 -18.91 -24.02 -5.81
N ARG A 282 -17.79 -23.66 -6.46
CA ARG A 282 -16.66 -23.01 -5.78
C ARG A 282 -16.99 -21.58 -5.37
N LEU A 283 -17.77 -20.86 -6.17
CA LEU A 283 -18.23 -19.53 -5.81
C LEU A 283 -19.18 -19.56 -4.61
N GLU A 284 -20.12 -20.50 -4.55
CA GLU A 284 -21.01 -20.69 -3.40
C GLU A 284 -20.25 -21.05 -2.11
N LEU A 285 -19.18 -21.85 -2.23
CA LEU A 285 -18.26 -22.13 -1.12
C LEU A 285 -17.49 -20.88 -0.69
N ALA A 286 -16.96 -20.12 -1.64
CA ALA A 286 -16.16 -18.93 -1.38
C ALA A 286 -16.98 -17.81 -0.70
N THR A 287 -18.21 -17.63 -1.14
CA THR A 287 -19.18 -16.65 -0.59
C THR A 287 -19.86 -17.11 0.71
N GLY A 288 -19.68 -18.39 1.11
CA GLY A 288 -20.31 -18.96 2.30
C GLY A 288 -21.81 -19.26 2.15
N ILE A 289 -22.35 -19.22 0.92
CA ILE A 289 -23.75 -19.53 0.60
C ILE A 289 -24.05 -21.02 0.81
N SER A 290 -23.09 -21.89 0.46
CA SER A 290 -23.20 -23.33 0.64
C SER A 290 -22.09 -23.81 1.57
N SER A 291 -22.42 -24.68 2.53
CA SER A 291 -21.40 -25.32 3.37
C SER A 291 -20.66 -26.41 2.57
N ALA A 292 -19.38 -26.66 2.89
CA ALA A 292 -18.65 -27.81 2.33
C ALA A 292 -19.36 -29.15 2.59
N ALA A 293 -20.12 -29.23 3.69
CA ALA A 293 -20.94 -30.40 4.04
C ALA A 293 -22.13 -30.61 3.08
N ASN A 294 -22.66 -29.56 2.45
CA ASN A 294 -23.73 -29.70 1.45
C ASN A 294 -23.24 -30.36 0.15
N PHE A 295 -21.94 -30.30 -0.13
CA PHE A 295 -21.29 -30.95 -1.28
C PHE A 295 -20.73 -32.34 -0.94
N ALA A 296 -20.82 -32.79 0.32
CA ALA A 296 -20.47 -34.15 0.69
C ALA A 296 -21.47 -35.16 0.10
N ARG A 297 -21.00 -36.39 -0.20
CA ARG A 297 -21.78 -37.45 -0.87
C ARG A 297 -23.12 -37.77 -0.18
N ASP A 298 -23.22 -37.54 1.12
CA ASP A 298 -24.35 -37.93 1.97
C ASP A 298 -25.22 -36.75 2.46
N SER A 299 -25.11 -35.57 1.83
CA SER A 299 -25.87 -34.38 2.26
C SER A 299 -27.37 -34.49 1.92
N ARG A 300 -28.24 -34.17 2.90
CA ARG A 300 -29.71 -34.37 2.82
C ARG A 300 -30.53 -33.07 2.68
N SER A 301 -29.91 -31.92 2.42
CA SER A 301 -30.62 -30.62 2.34
C SER A 301 -30.22 -29.82 1.11
N ARG A 302 -31.19 -29.56 0.22
CA ARG A 302 -31.04 -28.72 -0.99
C ARG A 302 -31.84 -27.41 -0.88
N ARG A 303 -31.81 -26.73 0.27
CA ARG A 303 -32.40 -25.38 0.35
C ARG A 303 -31.34 -24.34 0.03
N PHE A 304 -31.66 -23.50 -0.97
CA PHE A 304 -30.92 -22.27 -1.28
C PHE A 304 -30.83 -21.42 0.00
N HIS A 305 -29.62 -21.24 0.51
CA HIS A 305 -29.36 -20.29 1.59
C HIS A 305 -29.05 -18.94 0.94
N LYS A 306 -29.62 -17.86 1.45
CA LYS A 306 -29.18 -16.52 1.05
C LYS A 306 -27.76 -16.32 1.60
N PRO A 307 -26.84 -15.67 0.86
CA PRO A 307 -25.59 -15.21 1.43
C PRO A 307 -25.90 -14.38 2.68
N ASP A 308 -25.56 -14.90 3.85
CA ASP A 308 -25.78 -14.24 5.13
C ASP A 308 -24.52 -13.52 5.64
N GLY A 309 -23.43 -13.61 4.87
CA GLY A 309 -22.13 -12.99 5.18
C GLY A 309 -21.42 -13.63 6.37
N LYS A 310 -21.90 -14.77 6.92
CA LYS A 310 -21.35 -15.32 8.16
C LYS A 310 -20.11 -16.19 7.97
N ASN A 311 -19.90 -16.76 6.79
CA ASN A 311 -18.73 -17.62 6.49
C ASN A 311 -18.05 -17.36 5.12
N PRO A 312 -17.98 -16.13 4.58
CA PRO A 312 -17.22 -15.90 3.36
C PRO A 312 -15.72 -16.11 3.62
N ARG A 313 -15.01 -16.60 2.61
CA ARG A 313 -13.56 -16.75 2.68
C ARG A 313 -12.91 -15.37 2.68
N LEU A 314 -12.28 -15.01 3.79
CA LEU A 314 -11.65 -13.71 3.97
C LEU A 314 -10.30 -13.61 3.24
N LEU A 315 -9.99 -12.42 2.71
CA LEU A 315 -8.63 -12.12 2.28
C LEU A 315 -7.76 -11.86 3.50
N LYS A 316 -6.49 -12.26 3.42
CA LYS A 316 -5.47 -11.95 4.41
C LYS A 316 -4.38 -11.13 3.75
N SER A 317 -3.71 -10.30 4.54
CA SER A 317 -2.47 -9.67 4.09
C SER A 317 -1.44 -10.74 3.74
N THR A 318 -0.77 -10.58 2.61
CA THR A 318 0.27 -11.49 2.12
C THR A 318 1.69 -10.94 2.33
N THR A 319 1.81 -9.76 2.95
CA THR A 319 3.09 -9.11 3.28
C THR A 319 3.60 -9.60 4.62
N ALA A 320 4.67 -10.39 4.64
CA ALA A 320 5.17 -10.98 5.88
C ALA A 320 5.99 -9.95 6.69
N VAL A 321 6.95 -9.29 6.04
CA VAL A 321 7.88 -8.38 6.71
C VAL A 321 7.22 -7.06 7.06
N ALA A 322 6.39 -6.50 6.18
CA ALA A 322 5.66 -5.26 6.47
C ALA A 322 4.72 -5.41 7.68
N ASN A 323 4.10 -6.58 7.86
CA ASN A 323 3.24 -6.85 9.01
C ASN A 323 4.01 -6.88 10.35
N LEU A 324 5.33 -7.19 10.38
CA LEU A 324 6.13 -7.04 11.61
C LEU A 324 6.15 -5.61 12.12
N PHE A 325 6.20 -4.66 11.19
CA PHE A 325 6.29 -3.24 11.48
C PHE A 325 4.92 -2.60 11.69
N PHE A 326 3.84 -3.31 11.36
CA PHE A 326 2.47 -2.81 11.47
C PHE A 326 2.09 -2.45 12.91
N ALA A 327 2.25 -3.35 13.89
CA ALA A 327 1.89 -3.01 15.27
C ALA A 327 2.75 -1.91 15.85
N GLN A 328 4.03 -1.85 15.46
CA GLN A 328 4.95 -0.83 15.96
C GLN A 328 4.63 0.58 15.43
N TYR A 329 4.24 0.69 14.15
CA TYR A 329 4.16 1.99 13.47
C TYR A 329 2.78 2.37 12.94
N VAL A 330 1.79 1.47 12.95
CA VAL A 330 0.42 1.74 12.53
C VAL A 330 -0.56 1.66 13.71
N GLY A 331 -0.33 0.72 14.63
CA GLY A 331 -1.21 0.46 15.76
C GLY A 331 -2.25 -0.62 15.43
N GLY A 332 -2.27 -1.68 16.24
CA GLY A 332 -3.18 -2.81 16.11
C GLY A 332 -3.11 -3.69 17.36
N PRO A 333 -4.13 -4.55 17.61
CA PRO A 333 -4.27 -5.31 18.85
C PRO A 333 -3.31 -6.51 18.98
N GLU A 334 -2.42 -6.74 18.00
CA GLU A 334 -1.54 -7.90 18.05
C GLU A 334 -0.37 -7.69 19.02
N GLU A 335 -0.50 -8.28 20.22
CA GLU A 335 0.58 -8.45 21.22
C GLU A 335 1.83 -9.18 20.69
N ASN A 336 1.79 -9.67 19.44
CA ASN A 336 2.78 -10.53 18.81
C ASN A 336 3.52 -9.89 17.63
N ALA A 337 3.37 -8.59 17.40
CA ALA A 337 3.99 -7.87 16.28
C ALA A 337 5.07 -6.88 16.76
N GLY A 338 6.13 -6.73 15.95
CA GLY A 338 7.32 -5.94 16.25
C GLY A 338 8.62 -6.67 15.89
N ILE A 339 9.73 -5.92 15.77
CA ILE A 339 11.04 -6.48 15.39
C ILE A 339 11.56 -7.54 16.38
N ILE A 340 11.08 -7.54 17.63
CA ILE A 340 11.36 -8.53 18.66
C ILE A 340 10.95 -9.95 18.20
N HIS A 341 9.94 -10.05 17.32
CA HIS A 341 9.43 -11.31 16.77
C HIS A 341 9.98 -11.66 15.40
N ILE A 342 11.03 -10.97 14.92
CA ILE A 342 11.66 -11.24 13.62
C ILE A 342 12.11 -12.70 13.47
N HIS A 343 12.47 -13.34 14.59
CA HIS A 343 12.81 -14.75 14.66
C HIS A 343 11.72 -15.65 14.08
N ARG A 344 10.43 -15.36 14.33
CA ARG A 344 9.31 -16.16 13.78
C ARG A 344 9.24 -16.13 12.26
N ILE A 345 9.52 -14.98 11.65
CA ILE A 345 9.56 -14.87 10.18
C ILE A 345 10.76 -15.60 9.61
N LEU A 346 11.92 -15.47 10.26
CA LEU A 346 13.11 -16.20 9.86
C LEU A 346 12.89 -17.72 9.97
N ASP A 347 12.16 -18.17 11.00
CA ASP A 347 11.74 -19.56 11.18
C ASP A 347 10.77 -19.99 10.05
N ASP A 348 9.70 -19.24 9.78
CA ASP A 348 8.74 -19.54 8.72
C ASP A 348 9.38 -19.58 7.32
N LEU A 349 10.29 -18.64 7.03
CA LEU A 349 11.04 -18.60 5.77
C LEU A 349 12.01 -19.78 5.68
N SER A 350 12.62 -20.19 6.79
CA SER A 350 13.46 -21.39 6.82
C SER A 350 12.68 -22.65 6.49
N GLN A 351 11.47 -22.78 7.03
CA GLN A 351 10.60 -23.91 6.74
C GLN A 351 10.18 -23.93 5.28
N LYS A 352 9.72 -22.81 4.72
CA LYS A 352 9.33 -22.71 3.30
C LYS A 352 10.47 -23.06 2.34
N SER A 353 11.69 -22.58 2.63
CA SER A 353 12.87 -22.87 1.80
C SER A 353 13.25 -24.37 1.78
N ASN A 354 12.98 -25.10 2.87
CA ASN A 354 13.21 -26.55 2.94
C ASN A 354 12.22 -27.35 2.08
N PHE A 355 11.05 -26.78 1.76
CA PHE A 355 10.06 -27.42 0.88
C PHE A 355 10.29 -27.09 -0.61
N GLU A 356 10.87 -25.93 -0.93
CA GLU A 356 11.10 -25.47 -2.31
C GLU A 356 12.44 -25.92 -2.93
N SER A 357 13.35 -26.50 -2.12
CA SER A 357 14.71 -26.88 -2.56
C SER A 357 14.81 -28.01 -3.60
N SER A 358 13.69 -28.51 -4.15
CA SER A 358 13.69 -29.51 -5.22
C SER A 358 13.83 -28.94 -6.63
N SER A 359 13.88 -27.61 -6.83
CA SER A 359 13.94 -27.05 -8.18
C SER A 359 14.80 -25.79 -8.33
N ARG A 360 15.89 -25.94 -9.10
CA ARG A 360 16.75 -24.95 -9.82
C ARG A 360 18.02 -24.45 -9.11
N GLU A 361 19.16 -24.67 -9.76
CA GLU A 361 20.51 -24.37 -9.28
C GLU A 361 20.90 -22.88 -9.28
N LEU A 362 20.10 -21.99 -9.88
CA LEU A 362 20.38 -20.55 -9.95
C LEU A 362 20.06 -19.77 -8.66
N GLU A 363 19.32 -20.35 -7.72
CA GLU A 363 18.91 -19.66 -6.48
C GLU A 363 19.97 -19.73 -5.36
N LYS A 364 21.03 -20.53 -5.52
CA LYS A 364 22.06 -20.77 -4.48
C LYS A 364 22.83 -19.53 -3.99
N PHE A 365 22.74 -18.40 -4.70
CA PHE A 365 23.44 -17.15 -4.37
C PHE A 365 22.53 -16.00 -3.94
N SER A 366 21.22 -16.22 -3.75
CA SER A 366 20.36 -15.15 -3.24
C SER A 366 20.74 -14.82 -1.78
N PRO A 367 20.76 -13.52 -1.39
CA PRO A 367 21.00 -13.11 0.00
C PRO A 367 20.07 -13.80 1.00
N GLU A 368 18.87 -14.16 0.53
CA GLU A 368 17.84 -14.86 1.29
C GLU A 368 18.29 -16.26 1.66
N HIS A 369 18.70 -17.09 0.69
CA HIS A 369 19.19 -18.44 0.99
C HIS A 369 20.40 -18.44 1.93
N ILE A 370 21.28 -17.44 1.84
CA ILE A 370 22.43 -17.31 2.74
C ILE A 370 21.97 -17.01 4.17
N ILE A 371 20.98 -16.14 4.34
CA ILE A 371 20.46 -15.74 5.65
C ILE A 371 19.63 -16.85 6.26
N THR A 372 18.74 -17.45 5.48
CA THR A 372 17.92 -18.58 5.89
C THR A 372 18.79 -19.77 6.31
N ARG A 373 19.84 -20.10 5.55
CA ARG A 373 20.79 -21.17 5.91
C ARG A 373 21.58 -20.86 7.17
N LYS A 374 22.04 -19.60 7.36
CA LYS A 374 22.76 -19.19 8.56
C LYS A 374 21.87 -19.16 9.80
N TRP A 375 20.62 -18.75 9.62
CA TRP A 375 19.60 -18.80 10.66
C TRP A 375 19.38 -20.24 11.13
N SER A 376 19.11 -21.17 10.19
CA SER A 376 18.92 -22.59 10.51
C SER A 376 20.10 -23.23 11.23
N ASN A 377 21.32 -22.78 10.94
CA ASN A 377 22.53 -23.35 11.54
C ASN A 377 22.87 -22.75 12.91
N ASN A 378 22.85 -21.42 13.03
CA ASN A 378 23.47 -20.73 14.17
C ASN A 378 22.51 -19.81 14.95
N HIS A 379 21.28 -19.60 14.46
CA HIS A 379 20.29 -18.67 15.04
C HIS A 379 20.87 -17.28 15.36
N ASN A 380 21.89 -16.86 14.62
CA ASN A 380 22.56 -15.57 14.80
C ASN A 380 22.82 -14.93 13.44
N ILE A 381 22.27 -13.73 13.24
CA ILE A 381 22.42 -12.95 12.02
C ILE A 381 23.07 -11.63 12.39
N ASP A 382 24.15 -11.32 11.67
CA ASP A 382 24.82 -10.02 11.72
C ASP A 382 23.84 -8.86 11.42
N PRO A 383 23.81 -7.77 12.22
CA PRO A 383 22.84 -6.68 12.06
C PRO A 383 22.80 -6.06 10.65
N LEU A 384 23.94 -5.93 9.97
CA LEU A 384 23.99 -5.35 8.63
C LEU A 384 23.36 -6.29 7.60
N ARG A 385 23.59 -7.61 7.75
CA ARG A 385 22.92 -8.63 6.92
C ARG A 385 21.42 -8.66 7.18
N LEU A 386 20.99 -8.55 8.44
CA LEU A 386 19.58 -8.48 8.78
C LEU A 386 18.90 -7.25 8.15
N LEU A 387 19.56 -6.09 8.23
CA LEU A 387 19.06 -4.86 7.61
C LEU A 387 18.96 -4.99 6.09
N ALA A 388 19.98 -5.56 5.44
CA ALA A 388 19.96 -5.79 4.00
C ALA A 388 18.81 -6.72 3.58
N PHE A 389 18.56 -7.76 4.36
CA PHE A 389 17.44 -8.67 4.15
C PHE A 389 16.07 -7.99 4.29
N LEU A 390 15.86 -7.27 5.39
CA LEU A 390 14.62 -6.54 5.62
C LEU A 390 14.35 -5.52 4.51
N LYS A 391 15.39 -4.81 4.07
CA LYS A 391 15.32 -3.89 2.93
C LYS A 391 14.88 -4.61 1.65
N THR A 392 15.48 -5.76 1.32
CA THR A 392 15.12 -6.53 0.13
C THR A 392 13.68 -7.02 0.21
N LYS A 393 13.24 -7.58 1.35
CA LYS A 393 11.88 -8.07 1.51
C LYS A 393 10.82 -6.97 1.46
N LEU A 394 11.07 -5.82 2.09
CA LEU A 394 10.18 -4.67 1.97
C LEU A 394 10.09 -4.15 0.52
N PHE A 395 11.20 -4.20 -0.23
CA PHE A 395 11.20 -3.88 -1.66
C PHE A 395 10.39 -4.90 -2.50
N GLU A 396 10.43 -6.17 -2.15
CA GLU A 396 9.61 -7.22 -2.80
C GLU A 396 8.12 -7.08 -2.48
N GLU A 397 7.78 -6.70 -1.25
CA GLU A 397 6.40 -6.50 -0.79
C GLU A 397 5.79 -5.17 -1.25
N GLU A 398 6.60 -4.21 -1.70
CA GLU A 398 6.15 -2.86 -2.07
C GLU A 398 4.94 -2.86 -3.04
N PRO A 399 4.92 -3.65 -4.14
CA PRO A 399 3.77 -3.65 -5.05
C PRO A 399 2.50 -4.25 -4.43
N VAL A 400 2.63 -5.14 -3.45
CA VAL A 400 1.51 -5.71 -2.70
C VAL A 400 0.92 -4.68 -1.74
N ILE A 401 1.78 -3.89 -1.10
CA ILE A 401 1.38 -2.80 -0.19
C ILE A 401 0.66 -1.69 -0.99
N LEU A 402 1.16 -1.38 -2.19
CA LEU A 402 0.64 -0.27 -3.01
C LEU A 402 -0.53 -0.64 -3.92
N TYR A 403 -0.96 -1.89 -3.96
CA TYR A 403 -2.07 -2.32 -4.80
C TYR A 403 -3.37 -1.58 -4.43
N ASN A 404 -3.99 -0.90 -5.41
CA ASN A 404 -5.14 -0.03 -5.17
C ASN A 404 -6.45 -0.82 -5.07
N TYR A 405 -6.71 -1.39 -3.90
CA TYR A 405 -7.94 -2.11 -3.58
C TYR A 405 -9.21 -1.25 -3.69
N PHE A 406 -9.14 0.04 -3.34
CA PHE A 406 -10.26 0.98 -3.47
C PHE A 406 -10.64 1.21 -4.93
N GLY A 407 -9.65 1.42 -5.79
CA GLY A 407 -9.84 1.52 -7.23
C GLY A 407 -10.44 0.25 -7.82
N MET A 408 -9.98 -0.92 -7.37
CA MET A 408 -10.55 -2.20 -7.78
C MET A 408 -12.00 -2.37 -7.34
N HIS A 409 -12.34 -2.01 -6.11
CA HIS A 409 -13.72 -1.98 -5.63
C HIS A 409 -14.61 -1.09 -6.50
N LYS A 410 -14.18 0.16 -6.75
CA LYS A 410 -14.90 1.10 -7.61
C LYS A 410 -15.17 0.53 -9.01
N ARG A 411 -14.12 0.06 -9.68
CA ARG A 411 -14.23 -0.52 -11.03
C ARG A 411 -15.09 -1.79 -11.05
N SER A 412 -15.05 -2.57 -9.98
CA SER A 412 -15.88 -3.76 -9.81
C SER A 412 -17.36 -3.40 -9.71
N VAL A 413 -17.70 -2.38 -8.92
CA VAL A 413 -19.08 -1.86 -8.80
C VAL A 413 -19.57 -1.30 -10.13
N GLU A 414 -18.75 -0.49 -10.82
CA GLU A 414 -19.08 0.06 -12.14
C GLU A 414 -19.37 -1.04 -13.17
N LEU A 415 -18.50 -2.06 -13.25
CA LEU A 415 -18.67 -3.18 -14.16
C LEU A 415 -19.94 -3.99 -13.83
N CYS A 416 -20.22 -4.24 -12.55
CA CYS A 416 -21.44 -4.94 -12.14
C CYS A 416 -22.70 -4.14 -12.51
N ARG A 417 -22.67 -2.80 -12.39
CA ARG A 417 -23.79 -1.93 -12.82
C ARG A 417 -24.01 -2.02 -14.32
N LEU A 418 -22.96 -1.96 -15.13
CA LEU A 418 -23.06 -2.10 -16.59
C LEU A 418 -23.65 -3.45 -17.01
N ILE A 419 -23.19 -4.54 -16.39
CA ILE A 419 -23.71 -5.88 -16.64
C ILE A 419 -25.18 -5.98 -16.23
N ARG A 420 -25.53 -5.47 -15.04
CA ARG A 420 -26.91 -5.42 -14.55
C ARG A 420 -27.80 -4.67 -15.53
N ASP A 421 -27.40 -3.49 -15.98
CA ASP A 421 -28.22 -2.65 -16.85
C ASP A 421 -28.47 -3.30 -18.20
N LYS A 422 -27.44 -3.91 -18.79
CA LYS A 422 -27.56 -4.64 -20.06
C LYS A 422 -28.44 -5.89 -19.93
N GLU A 423 -28.33 -6.62 -18.82
CA GLU A 423 -28.98 -7.91 -18.63
C GLU A 423 -30.26 -7.85 -17.77
N HIS A 424 -30.71 -6.64 -17.39
CA HIS A 424 -31.81 -6.44 -16.44
C HIS A 424 -33.06 -7.23 -16.79
N GLN A 425 -33.51 -7.15 -18.06
CA GLN A 425 -34.70 -7.86 -18.52
C GLN A 425 -34.57 -9.38 -18.38
N LYS A 426 -33.37 -9.94 -18.60
CA LYS A 426 -33.12 -11.37 -18.43
C LYS A 426 -33.08 -11.74 -16.96
N PHE A 427 -32.47 -10.93 -16.09
CA PHE A 427 -32.52 -11.15 -14.65
C PHE A 427 -33.94 -11.14 -14.11
N VAL A 428 -34.79 -10.20 -14.55
CA VAL A 428 -36.22 -10.17 -14.20
C VAL A 428 -36.93 -11.42 -14.68
N GLN A 429 -36.65 -11.89 -15.90
CA GLN A 429 -37.24 -13.10 -16.45
C GLN A 429 -36.85 -14.36 -15.66
N TYR A 430 -35.57 -14.50 -15.27
CA TYR A 430 -35.08 -15.68 -14.56
C TYR A 430 -35.39 -15.67 -13.05
N PHE A 431 -35.36 -14.50 -12.42
CA PHE A 431 -35.32 -14.37 -10.96
C PHE A 431 -36.35 -13.39 -10.38
N THR A 432 -37.27 -12.86 -11.19
CA THR A 432 -38.25 -11.81 -10.86
C THR A 432 -37.64 -10.42 -10.66
N SER A 433 -38.47 -9.38 -10.57
CA SER A 433 -38.02 -8.00 -10.31
C SER A 433 -37.35 -7.81 -8.94
N ALA A 434 -37.49 -8.76 -8.03
CA ALA A 434 -36.89 -8.74 -6.70
C ALA A 434 -35.48 -9.36 -6.63
N TYR A 435 -34.85 -9.68 -7.77
CA TYR A 435 -33.54 -10.34 -7.80
C TYR A 435 -32.41 -9.54 -7.13
N LEU A 436 -32.53 -8.21 -7.11
CA LEU A 436 -31.60 -7.29 -6.48
C LEU A 436 -32.41 -6.24 -5.69
N PRO A 437 -32.70 -6.50 -4.40
CA PRO A 437 -33.52 -5.62 -3.58
C PRO A 437 -32.92 -4.22 -3.37
N ASP A 438 -31.59 -4.14 -3.29
CA ASP A 438 -30.83 -2.90 -3.18
C ASP A 438 -29.44 -3.07 -3.85
N GLU A 439 -28.74 -1.96 -4.08
CA GLU A 439 -27.42 -1.97 -4.70
C GLU A 439 -26.26 -2.35 -3.77
N SER A 440 -26.48 -2.58 -2.46
CA SER A 440 -25.37 -2.78 -1.50
C SER A 440 -24.54 -4.02 -1.79
N LEU A 441 -25.16 -5.05 -2.37
CA LEU A 441 -24.52 -6.29 -2.83
C LEU A 441 -24.73 -6.47 -4.33
N ILE A 442 -24.49 -5.42 -5.12
CA ILE A 442 -24.54 -5.45 -6.59
C ILE A 442 -23.73 -6.60 -7.20
N SER A 443 -22.66 -7.03 -6.53
CA SER A 443 -21.83 -8.18 -6.91
C SER A 443 -22.62 -9.49 -7.03
N SER A 444 -23.78 -9.61 -6.35
CA SER A 444 -24.67 -10.77 -6.44
C SER A 444 -25.17 -11.06 -7.86
N VAL A 445 -25.13 -10.08 -8.78
CA VAL A 445 -25.43 -10.36 -10.20
C VAL A 445 -24.48 -11.42 -10.78
N VAL A 446 -23.26 -11.51 -10.27
CA VAL A 446 -22.27 -12.50 -10.70
C VAL A 446 -22.71 -13.92 -10.37
N ILE A 447 -23.18 -14.17 -9.14
CA ILE A 447 -23.64 -15.52 -8.78
C ILE A 447 -24.91 -15.91 -9.53
N LEU A 448 -25.79 -14.95 -9.81
CA LEU A 448 -26.96 -15.19 -10.66
C LEU A 448 -26.57 -15.58 -12.10
N ILE A 449 -25.55 -14.93 -12.67
CA ILE A 449 -25.00 -15.33 -13.98
C ILE A 449 -24.47 -16.77 -13.93
N HIS A 450 -23.80 -17.17 -12.84
CA HIS A 450 -23.31 -18.54 -12.67
C HIS A 450 -24.44 -19.57 -12.59
N HIS A 451 -25.54 -19.27 -11.90
CA HIS A 451 -26.73 -20.13 -11.88
C HIS A 451 -27.34 -20.31 -13.27
N VAL A 452 -27.49 -19.21 -14.04
CA VAL A 452 -28.00 -19.29 -15.43
C VAL A 452 -27.04 -20.07 -16.32
N ALA A 453 -25.72 -19.88 -16.15
CA ALA A 453 -24.70 -20.58 -16.92
C ALA A 453 -24.72 -22.09 -16.67
N GLU A 454 -24.83 -22.51 -15.40
CA GLU A 454 -24.96 -23.92 -15.05
C GLU A 454 -26.24 -24.52 -15.61
N GLY A 455 -27.39 -23.86 -15.40
CA GLY A 455 -28.68 -24.33 -15.91
C GLY A 455 -28.70 -24.45 -17.44
N SER A 456 -28.09 -23.49 -18.14
CA SER A 456 -27.92 -23.53 -19.59
C SER A 456 -27.09 -24.76 -20.02
N ALA A 457 -25.99 -25.03 -19.33
CA ALA A 457 -25.13 -26.18 -19.63
C ALA A 457 -25.83 -27.53 -19.34
N GLN A 458 -26.63 -27.61 -18.27
CA GLN A 458 -27.42 -28.79 -17.95
C GLN A 458 -28.49 -29.06 -19.03
N ASN A 459 -29.23 -28.02 -19.43
CA ASN A 459 -30.25 -28.13 -20.48
C ASN A 459 -29.64 -28.52 -21.83
N ALA A 460 -28.50 -27.95 -22.21
CA ALA A 460 -27.79 -28.30 -23.44
C ALA A 460 -27.37 -29.78 -23.48
N ARG A 461 -26.91 -30.33 -22.35
CA ARG A 461 -26.60 -31.76 -22.23
C ARG A 461 -27.85 -32.63 -22.31
N ALA A 462 -28.94 -32.23 -21.64
CA ALA A 462 -30.20 -32.96 -21.66
C ALA A 462 -30.82 -33.02 -23.07
N LEU A 463 -30.64 -31.96 -23.87
CA LEU A 463 -31.10 -31.89 -25.25
C LEU A 463 -30.15 -32.54 -26.27
N GLY A 464 -29.04 -33.15 -25.83
CA GLY A 464 -28.04 -33.78 -26.71
C GLY A 464 -27.23 -32.80 -27.56
N LEU A 465 -27.32 -31.49 -27.30
CA LEU A 465 -26.63 -30.45 -28.06
C LEU A 465 -25.12 -30.40 -27.75
N ALA A 466 -24.69 -30.99 -26.63
CA ALA A 466 -23.30 -31.06 -26.21
C ALA A 466 -22.52 -32.23 -26.86
N SER A 467 -23.16 -33.09 -27.64
CA SER A 467 -22.59 -34.36 -28.12
C SER A 467 -21.80 -34.25 -29.44
N GLY A 468 -21.83 -33.08 -30.11
CA GLY A 468 -21.32 -32.91 -31.48
C GLY A 468 -20.10 -31.99 -31.62
N GLY A 469 -19.36 -31.68 -30.55
CA GLY A 469 -18.20 -30.78 -30.61
C GLY A 469 -18.54 -29.28 -30.77
N VAL A 470 -19.83 -28.92 -30.83
CA VAL A 470 -20.30 -27.54 -30.78
C VAL A 470 -20.31 -27.08 -29.33
N GLU A 471 -19.46 -26.11 -28.97
CA GLU A 471 -19.42 -25.52 -27.62
C GLU A 471 -20.70 -24.69 -27.38
N VAL A 472 -21.71 -25.29 -26.74
CA VAL A 472 -22.95 -24.59 -26.35
C VAL A 472 -22.66 -23.66 -25.18
N GLY A 473 -22.56 -22.36 -25.46
CA GLY A 473 -22.34 -21.30 -24.47
C GLY A 473 -23.62 -20.67 -23.94
N SER A 474 -23.58 -20.18 -22.69
CA SER A 474 -24.70 -19.43 -22.12
C SER A 474 -24.74 -18.00 -22.66
N ARG A 475 -25.87 -17.57 -23.22
CA ARG A 475 -26.04 -16.23 -23.82
C ARG A 475 -25.75 -15.09 -22.83
N ILE A 476 -26.09 -15.26 -21.55
CA ILE A 476 -25.83 -14.23 -20.54
C ILE A 476 -24.32 -14.10 -20.25
N VAL A 477 -23.57 -15.22 -20.29
CA VAL A 477 -22.11 -15.22 -20.12
C VAL A 477 -21.44 -14.54 -21.30
N THR A 478 -21.85 -14.82 -22.53
CA THR A 478 -21.34 -14.15 -23.73
C THR A 478 -21.60 -12.64 -23.65
N SER A 479 -22.83 -12.24 -23.30
CA SER A 479 -23.19 -10.82 -23.23
C SER A 479 -22.45 -10.07 -22.11
N ALA A 480 -22.26 -10.71 -20.95
CA ALA A 480 -21.42 -10.19 -19.87
C ALA A 480 -19.97 -10.05 -20.33
N GLY A 481 -19.43 -11.03 -21.08
CA GLY A 481 -18.11 -10.97 -21.68
C GLY A 481 -17.93 -9.79 -22.65
N ASP A 482 -18.97 -9.43 -23.41
CA ASP A 482 -18.94 -8.25 -24.28
C ASP A 482 -18.84 -6.95 -23.47
N VAL A 483 -19.61 -6.83 -22.38
CA VAL A 483 -19.53 -5.67 -21.47
C VAL A 483 -18.15 -5.59 -20.84
N MET A 484 -17.63 -6.72 -20.36
CA MET A 484 -16.29 -6.78 -19.78
C MET A 484 -15.23 -6.35 -20.79
N ARG A 485 -15.31 -6.83 -22.03
CA ARG A 485 -14.37 -6.44 -23.10
C ARG A 485 -14.35 -4.93 -23.30
N GLU A 486 -15.51 -4.31 -23.53
CA GLU A 486 -15.62 -2.87 -23.76
C GLU A 486 -15.13 -2.04 -22.57
N TYR A 487 -15.48 -2.45 -21.35
CA TYR A 487 -15.06 -1.73 -20.14
C TYR A 487 -13.57 -1.86 -19.85
N LEU A 488 -13.02 -3.08 -20.01
CA LEU A 488 -11.62 -3.38 -19.67
C LEU A 488 -10.62 -2.81 -20.67
N GLU A 489 -11.02 -2.49 -21.90
CA GLU A 489 -10.18 -1.77 -22.86
C GLU A 489 -9.65 -0.44 -22.30
N LYS A 490 -10.43 0.23 -21.44
CA LYS A 490 -10.04 1.51 -20.82
C LYS A 490 -9.65 1.38 -19.35
N ASN A 491 -10.23 0.40 -18.65
CA ASN A 491 -10.16 0.31 -17.19
C ASN A 491 -9.49 -0.96 -16.66
N GLY A 492 -8.97 -1.84 -17.54
CA GLY A 492 -8.45 -3.15 -17.15
C GLY A 492 -7.04 -3.13 -16.55
N ASP A 493 -6.28 -2.06 -16.72
CA ASP A 493 -4.87 -1.96 -16.29
C ASP A 493 -4.57 -0.75 -15.41
N VAL A 494 -5.59 -0.15 -14.78
CA VAL A 494 -5.45 1.10 -14.00
C VAL A 494 -4.61 0.89 -12.74
N ALA A 495 -4.86 -0.15 -11.94
CA ALA A 495 -4.02 -0.45 -10.77
C ALA A 495 -2.60 -0.80 -11.19
N CYS A 496 -2.42 -1.57 -12.26
CA CYS A 496 -1.10 -1.88 -12.80
C CYS A 496 -0.36 -0.62 -13.31
N LYS A 497 -1.06 0.35 -13.92
CA LYS A 497 -0.51 1.67 -14.28
C LYS A 497 -0.04 2.42 -13.04
N GLU A 498 -0.88 2.51 -12.00
CA GLU A 498 -0.51 3.15 -10.73
C GLU A 498 0.72 2.50 -10.10
N LEU A 499 0.79 1.17 -10.08
CA LEU A 499 1.97 0.47 -9.58
C LEU A 499 3.22 0.77 -10.41
N ARG A 500 3.13 0.88 -11.74
CA ARG A 500 4.28 1.26 -12.59
C ARG A 500 4.81 2.65 -12.30
N VAL A 501 3.94 3.57 -11.88
CA VAL A 501 4.29 4.96 -11.53
C VAL A 501 4.87 5.05 -10.12
N PHE A 502 4.25 4.37 -9.15
CA PHE A 502 4.54 4.58 -7.73
C PHE A 502 5.46 3.53 -7.09
N CYS A 503 5.58 2.33 -7.65
CA CYS A 503 6.49 1.31 -7.13
C CYS A 503 7.91 1.49 -7.66
N LYS A 504 8.89 1.39 -6.77
CA LYS A 504 10.30 1.25 -7.14
C LYS A 504 10.57 -0.16 -7.68
N ASN A 505 9.90 -1.17 -7.14
CA ASN A 505 9.98 -2.54 -7.62
C ASN A 505 9.00 -2.80 -8.77
N LYS A 506 9.51 -2.76 -10.00
CA LYS A 506 8.72 -3.04 -11.21
C LYS A 506 8.63 -4.53 -11.56
N LYS A 507 9.43 -5.41 -10.93
CA LYS A 507 9.53 -6.84 -11.32
C LYS A 507 8.19 -7.58 -11.28
N PRO A 508 7.33 -7.44 -10.24
CA PRO A 508 6.09 -8.22 -10.18
C PRO A 508 5.06 -7.86 -11.25
N ILE A 509 5.25 -6.71 -11.92
CA ILE A 509 4.33 -6.09 -12.89
C ILE A 509 4.81 -6.32 -14.34
N GLN A 510 6.07 -6.77 -14.53
CA GLN A 510 6.71 -6.88 -15.85
C GLN A 510 6.40 -8.16 -16.63
N ASP A 511 5.78 -9.17 -16.01
CA ASP A 511 5.58 -10.49 -16.66
C ASP A 511 4.68 -10.45 -17.93
N ASP A 512 4.00 -9.33 -18.22
CA ASP A 512 3.08 -9.23 -19.37
C ASP A 512 3.47 -8.18 -20.45
N VAL A 513 4.64 -7.54 -20.40
CA VAL A 513 4.95 -6.44 -21.35
C VAL A 513 6.25 -6.68 -22.12
N ALA A 514 6.13 -7.40 -23.23
CA ALA A 514 7.08 -7.39 -24.34
C ALA A 514 7.10 -6.05 -25.13
N TYR A 515 6.62 -4.95 -24.54
CA TYR A 515 6.27 -3.71 -25.26
C TYR A 515 7.03 -2.45 -24.86
N ASP A 516 8.07 -2.53 -24.02
CA ASP A 516 8.81 -1.32 -23.65
C ASP A 516 10.33 -1.51 -23.70
N ASN A 517 10.82 -1.79 -24.91
CA ASN A 517 12.22 -1.57 -25.27
C ASN A 517 12.41 -0.10 -25.67
N GLY A 518 12.32 0.81 -24.70
CA GLY A 518 12.45 2.25 -24.93
C GLY A 518 13.29 2.93 -23.85
N LYS A 519 14.62 2.76 -23.88
CA LYS A 519 15.52 3.65 -23.13
C LYS A 519 15.58 5.02 -23.83
N SER A 520 14.76 5.97 -23.40
CA SER A 520 15.10 7.40 -23.31
C SER A 520 13.91 8.20 -22.77
N ASP A 521 14.19 9.02 -21.74
CA ASP A 521 13.28 9.92 -21.00
C ASP A 521 12.28 9.32 -20.00
N GLU A 522 12.85 8.66 -18.99
CA GLU A 522 12.15 8.22 -17.76
C GLU A 522 11.42 9.38 -17.04
N LEU A 523 11.88 10.62 -17.17
CA LEU A 523 11.24 11.82 -16.58
C LEU A 523 9.99 12.27 -17.33
N VAL A 524 9.99 12.22 -18.66
CA VAL A 524 8.83 12.64 -19.49
C VAL A 524 7.74 11.58 -19.42
N TYR A 525 8.12 10.29 -19.43
CA TYR A 525 7.19 9.19 -19.24
C TYR A 525 6.60 9.18 -17.82
N SER A 526 7.43 9.45 -16.80
CA SER A 526 6.97 9.60 -15.41
C SER A 526 5.97 10.74 -15.27
N TRP A 527 6.21 11.90 -15.90
CA TRP A 527 5.33 13.07 -15.79
C TRP A 527 3.97 12.89 -16.45
N LEU A 528 3.92 12.36 -17.68
CA LEU A 528 2.66 12.05 -18.37
C LEU A 528 1.87 10.98 -17.61
N SER A 529 2.56 9.97 -17.09
CA SER A 529 1.93 8.95 -16.25
C SER A 529 1.47 9.51 -14.89
N LEU A 530 2.14 10.53 -14.36
CA LEU A 530 1.74 11.23 -13.14
C LEU A 530 0.48 12.08 -13.38
N GLU A 531 0.36 12.70 -14.54
CA GLU A 531 -0.82 13.45 -14.97
C GLU A 531 -2.02 12.55 -15.18
N ASP A 532 -1.82 11.37 -15.77
CA ASP A 532 -2.88 10.36 -15.90
C ASP A 532 -3.36 9.88 -14.52
N VAL A 533 -2.46 9.70 -13.55
CA VAL A 533 -2.80 9.16 -12.23
C VAL A 533 -3.28 10.23 -11.23
N LEU A 534 -2.74 11.44 -11.24
CA LEU A 534 -3.10 12.52 -10.30
C LEU A 534 -4.06 13.57 -10.90
N GLY A 535 -4.17 13.62 -12.23
CA GLY A 535 -4.90 14.66 -12.97
C GLY A 535 -4.15 15.99 -13.03
N HIS A 536 -4.52 16.84 -14.00
CA HIS A 536 -3.92 18.17 -14.23
C HIS A 536 -3.80 19.02 -12.95
N LYS A 537 -4.81 18.98 -12.06
CA LYS A 537 -4.82 19.77 -10.81
C LYS A 537 -3.84 19.22 -9.77
N GLY A 538 -3.68 17.90 -9.67
CA GLY A 538 -2.70 17.27 -8.77
C GLY A 538 -1.27 17.58 -9.20
N VAL A 539 -1.02 17.54 -10.51
CA VAL A 539 0.26 17.90 -11.12
C VAL A 539 0.57 19.40 -10.96
N ALA A 540 -0.42 20.28 -11.14
CA ALA A 540 -0.26 21.71 -10.93
C ALA A 540 0.02 22.06 -9.45
N SER A 541 -0.60 21.36 -8.50
CA SER A 541 -0.31 21.50 -7.06
C SER A 541 1.14 21.14 -6.73
N LEU A 542 1.68 20.08 -7.36
CA LEU A 542 3.08 19.68 -7.24
C LEU A 542 4.05 20.73 -7.81
N MET A 543 3.73 21.33 -8.96
CA MET A 543 4.60 22.34 -9.58
C MET A 543 4.62 23.67 -8.84
N THR A 544 3.54 24.01 -8.13
CA THR A 544 3.38 25.33 -7.51
C THR A 544 3.59 25.32 -6.00
N GLY A 545 3.56 24.15 -5.34
CA GLY A 545 3.60 24.03 -3.88
C GLY A 545 2.34 24.58 -3.17
N ILE A 546 1.29 24.87 -3.95
CA ILE A 546 0.01 25.42 -3.50
C ILE A 546 -0.99 24.26 -3.37
N PRO A 547 -1.62 24.06 -2.20
CA PRO A 547 -2.68 23.06 -2.01
C PRO A 547 -3.84 23.28 -2.98
N ILE A 548 -4.43 22.18 -3.45
CA ILE A 548 -5.67 22.19 -4.24
C ILE A 548 -6.79 22.79 -3.36
N ALA A 549 -7.42 23.87 -3.83
CA ALA A 549 -8.59 24.48 -3.22
C ALA A 549 -9.88 23.68 -3.50
#